data_AF-A0A196SEN4-F1
#
_entry.id   AF-A0A196SEN4-F1
#
_cell.length_a   1.000
_cell.length_b   1.000
_cell.length_c   1.000
_cell.angle_alpha   90.00
_cell.angle_beta   90.00
_cell.angle_gamma   90.00
#
_symmetry.space_group_name_H-M   'P 1'
#
loop_
_entity.id
_entity.type
_entity.pdbx_description
1 polymer ?
#
loop_
_entity_poly.entity_id
_entity_poly.type
_entity_poly.pdbx_seq_one_letter_code
_entity_poly.pdbx_strand_id
1 'polypeptide(L)'
;MHRRGSNPIIFARTETIHIPKPLEDLSEQKLQNAVYCVEKDGSLRCNRMPVIEEVNEESELVVKEEKPGFWKRLYYYLFCICDSLVEDPGFNEGYKEPTSPVGTPRDGEAEGEIEIPASPFLGEQREEDRGKKTLVLDLDETLVHSTFQCVDDCQYVIPVEIEGNVYNVYVYLRPGALEFISRMSEIYEVVVYTASLRIYADPLLDMMDKDHKIAARLFRDHCVCSEGIFVKDLGLLGRDLNSVVMIDNSATSYKFQPKNGIECVPFIDNKDDRELIEIIPFMEYLAKKQDVRLYAQMWNEARDDRQNNAANSTV
;
A
#
# COMPACT_ATOMS: atom_id res chain seq x y z
N MET A 1 33.01 9.42 5.29
CA MET A 1 32.13 8.33 4.83
C MET A 1 31.08 8.08 5.91
N HIS A 2 29.93 8.78 5.84
CA HIS A 2 28.77 8.45 6.66
C HIS A 2 28.06 7.27 6.00
N ARG A 3 27.97 6.12 6.70
CA ARG A 3 26.96 5.11 6.38
C ARG A 3 25.62 5.80 6.57
N ARG A 4 24.84 6.01 5.50
CA ARG A 4 23.46 6.44 5.60
C ARG A 4 22.71 5.29 6.27
N GLY A 5 22.52 5.40 7.59
CA GLY A 5 21.62 4.53 8.33
C GLY A 5 20.22 4.68 7.74
N SER A 6 19.55 3.56 7.57
CA SER A 6 18.21 3.48 7.02
C SER A 6 17.23 4.24 7.95
N ASN A 7 16.23 4.84 7.34
CA ASN A 7 15.47 5.96 7.91
C ASN A 7 14.49 5.43 9.00
N PRO A 8 14.54 5.94 10.25
CA PRO A 8 13.75 5.47 11.39
C PRO A 8 12.25 5.82 11.33
N ILE A 9 11.58 5.65 10.19
CA ILE A 9 10.22 6.14 10.00
C ILE A 9 9.21 5.09 10.46
N ILE A 10 8.28 5.45 11.34
CA ILE A 10 7.21 4.57 11.86
C ILE A 10 6.30 4.08 10.72
N PHE A 11 6.02 4.94 9.76
CA PHE A 11 5.26 4.66 8.55
C PHE A 11 6.16 4.75 7.30
N ALA A 12 5.82 4.06 6.22
CA ALA A 12 6.58 4.06 4.98
C ALA A 12 6.26 5.35 4.20
N ARG A 13 7.14 6.36 4.26
CA ARG A 13 6.99 7.60 3.48
C ARG A 13 8.15 7.78 2.50
N THR A 14 7.85 8.35 1.34
CA THR A 14 8.86 8.86 0.40
C THR A 14 9.40 10.24 0.81
N GLU A 15 8.57 11.09 1.43
CA GLU A 15 8.97 12.45 1.84
C GLU A 15 8.33 12.82 3.19
N THR A 16 9.11 12.80 4.28
CA THR A 16 8.63 13.23 5.61
C THR A 16 9.10 14.65 5.86
N ILE A 17 8.17 15.62 5.84
CA ILE A 17 8.53 17.05 5.96
C ILE A 17 8.79 17.43 7.44
N HIS A 18 8.29 16.64 8.41
CA HIS A 18 8.41 16.96 9.84
C HIS A 18 8.46 15.69 10.71
N ILE A 19 9.67 15.27 11.09
CA ILE A 19 9.89 14.29 12.15
C ILE A 19 10.15 15.06 13.46
N PRO A 20 9.51 14.71 14.59
CA PRO A 20 9.90 15.27 15.88
C PRO A 20 11.40 15.07 16.11
N LYS A 21 12.16 16.12 16.40
CA LYS A 21 13.62 16.05 16.61
C LYS A 21 14.11 14.88 17.49
N PRO A 22 13.42 14.51 18.60
CA PRO A 22 13.84 13.36 19.41
C PRO A 22 13.80 12.02 18.66
N LEU A 23 12.97 11.88 17.62
CA LEU A 23 12.86 10.69 16.78
C LEU A 23 13.89 10.67 15.65
N GLU A 24 14.45 11.83 15.27
CA GLU A 24 15.50 11.92 14.25
C GLU A 24 16.83 11.27 14.72
N ASP A 25 17.07 11.27 16.04
CA ASP A 25 18.32 10.79 16.65
C ASP A 25 18.30 9.29 17.06
N LEU A 26 17.20 8.57 16.81
CA LEU A 26 17.04 7.17 17.23
C LEU A 26 17.59 6.18 16.19
N SER A 27 18.47 5.27 16.63
CA SER A 27 18.97 4.18 15.79
C SER A 27 17.87 3.16 15.48
N GLU A 28 17.82 2.61 14.26
CA GLU A 28 16.80 1.63 13.82
C GLU A 28 16.55 0.48 14.78
N GLN A 29 17.62 -0.03 15.40
CA GLN A 29 17.58 -1.13 16.37
C GLN A 29 16.82 -0.79 17.67
N LYS A 30 16.63 0.51 17.98
CA LYS A 30 15.88 0.99 19.14
C LYS A 30 14.39 1.21 18.84
N LEU A 31 14.04 1.52 17.60
CA LEU A 31 12.64 1.68 17.17
C LEU A 31 11.94 0.34 16.93
N GLN A 32 12.70 -0.70 16.58
CA GLN A 32 12.18 -2.08 16.56
C GLN A 32 11.74 -2.58 17.95
N ASN A 33 12.23 -1.97 19.04
CA ASN A 33 11.91 -2.34 20.43
C ASN A 33 10.75 -1.55 21.05
N ALA A 34 10.07 -0.70 20.28
CA ALA A 34 8.88 -0.02 20.76
C ALA A 34 7.69 -1.00 20.79
N VAL A 35 7.09 -1.14 21.98
CA VAL A 35 5.80 -1.79 22.31
C VAL A 35 5.78 -3.34 22.34
N TYR A 36 5.43 -3.87 23.52
CA TYR A 36 5.31 -5.28 23.98
C TYR A 36 6.58 -5.92 24.56
N CYS A 37 6.52 -6.29 25.84
CA CYS A 37 7.41 -7.31 26.40
C CYS A 37 6.78 -8.68 26.14
N VAL A 38 7.57 -9.59 25.56
CA VAL A 38 7.26 -11.02 25.52
C VAL A 38 7.55 -11.58 26.91
N GLU A 39 6.50 -12.00 27.60
CA GLU A 39 6.65 -12.71 28.87
C GLU A 39 7.37 -14.04 28.62
N LYS A 40 7.97 -14.65 29.67
CA LYS A 40 8.72 -15.92 29.51
C LYS A 40 7.87 -17.08 28.98
N ASP A 41 6.55 -16.92 28.95
CA ASP A 41 5.58 -17.87 28.43
C ASP A 41 5.12 -17.57 26.98
N GLY A 42 5.63 -16.51 26.35
CA GLY A 42 5.29 -16.12 24.99
C GLY A 42 4.05 -15.22 24.86
N SER A 43 3.44 -14.78 25.96
CA SER A 43 2.31 -13.84 25.91
C SER A 43 2.75 -12.37 25.81
N LEU A 44 1.96 -11.54 25.14
CA LEU A 44 2.20 -10.10 24.94
C LEU A 44 1.39 -9.27 25.95
N ARG A 45 2.02 -8.32 26.65
CA ARG A 45 1.33 -7.38 27.56
C ARG A 45 1.37 -5.93 27.06
N CYS A 46 0.18 -5.31 26.92
CA CYS A 46 -0.03 -3.89 26.61
C CYS A 46 -0.07 -3.05 27.91
N ASN A 47 0.74 -1.99 28.01
CA ASN A 47 0.63 -1.02 29.10
C ASN A 47 -0.30 0.13 28.67
N ARG A 48 -1.29 0.49 29.50
CA ARG A 48 -2.19 1.65 29.28
C ARG A 48 -2.01 2.66 30.41
N MET A 49 -1.98 3.96 30.09
CA MET A 49 -2.10 5.06 31.06
C MET A 49 -2.81 6.31 30.50
N PRO A 50 -3.31 7.22 31.37
CA PRO A 50 -4.61 7.88 31.26
C PRO A 50 -4.63 9.29 30.62
N VAL A 51 -5.84 9.75 30.27
CA VAL A 51 -6.20 10.95 29.47
C VAL A 51 -6.23 12.24 30.32
N ILE A 52 -5.73 13.36 29.79
CA ILE A 52 -6.01 14.75 30.25
C ILE A 52 -6.14 15.71 29.04
N GLU A 53 -7.02 16.71 29.20
CA GLU A 53 -7.79 17.57 28.25
C GLU A 53 -7.04 18.65 27.42
N GLU A 54 -7.70 19.06 26.32
CA GLU A 54 -7.33 19.97 25.23
C GLU A 54 -7.37 21.48 25.57
N VAL A 55 -6.65 22.30 24.78
CA VAL A 55 -6.93 23.74 24.58
C VAL A 55 -6.82 24.10 23.10
N ASN A 56 -7.91 24.69 22.58
CA ASN A 56 -8.14 25.19 21.22
C ASN A 56 -7.38 26.50 20.90
N GLU A 57 -7.15 26.79 19.61
CA GLU A 57 -7.51 28.09 19.00
C GLU A 57 -7.45 28.08 17.45
N GLU A 58 -8.49 28.68 16.84
CA GLU A 58 -8.86 28.80 15.42
C GLU A 58 -7.93 29.81 14.65
N SER A 59 -7.90 30.01 13.32
CA SER A 59 -8.96 30.15 12.31
C SER A 59 -8.38 30.46 10.89
N GLU A 60 -9.12 30.05 9.84
CA GLU A 60 -9.51 30.76 8.57
C GLU A 60 -8.45 31.21 7.51
N LEU A 61 -8.62 31.10 6.16
CA LEU A 61 -9.77 31.36 5.25
C LEU A 61 -9.57 30.78 3.81
N VAL A 62 -10.66 30.77 3.03
CA VAL A 62 -10.98 30.01 1.78
C VAL A 62 -11.00 30.89 0.50
N VAL A 63 -10.78 30.31 -0.70
CA VAL A 63 -11.39 30.77 -1.98
C VAL A 63 -11.82 29.57 -2.87
N LYS A 64 -12.97 29.71 -3.56
CA LYS A 64 -13.74 28.70 -4.33
C LYS A 64 -13.39 28.64 -5.84
N GLU A 65 -13.62 27.48 -6.46
CA GLU A 65 -13.75 27.30 -7.93
C GLU A 65 -15.05 26.59 -8.34
N GLU A 66 -15.56 26.91 -9.53
CA GLU A 66 -16.81 26.38 -10.12
C GLU A 66 -16.61 25.13 -11.00
N LYS A 67 -17.61 24.24 -11.00
CA LYS A 67 -17.60 22.92 -11.66
C LYS A 67 -18.32 22.93 -13.02
N PRO A 68 -17.86 22.20 -14.05
CA PRO A 68 -18.61 22.04 -15.30
C PRO A 68 -19.73 21.00 -15.19
N GLY A 69 -20.78 21.27 -15.97
CA GLY A 69 -22.12 20.71 -15.80
C GLY A 69 -22.38 19.30 -16.35
N PHE A 70 -23.51 18.79 -15.87
CA PHE A 70 -24.13 17.47 -16.06
C PHE A 70 -23.97 16.81 -17.44
N TRP A 71 -24.15 17.56 -18.54
CA TRP A 71 -24.12 17.00 -19.89
C TRP A 71 -22.74 16.53 -20.35
N LYS A 72 -21.66 17.09 -19.78
CA LYS A 72 -20.29 16.63 -20.05
C LYS A 72 -20.00 15.29 -19.35
N ARG A 73 -20.67 15.01 -18.23
CA ARG A 73 -20.55 13.74 -17.48
C ARG A 73 -21.36 12.60 -18.12
N LEU A 74 -22.50 12.94 -18.74
CA LEU A 74 -23.37 11.96 -19.40
C LEU A 74 -22.78 11.40 -20.71
N TYR A 75 -21.99 12.21 -21.44
CA TYR A 75 -21.31 11.79 -22.67
C TYR A 75 -20.29 10.67 -22.44
N TYR A 76 -19.51 10.74 -21.35
CA TYR A 76 -18.51 9.71 -21.02
C TYR A 76 -19.15 8.38 -20.60
N TYR A 77 -20.30 8.42 -19.92
CA TYR A 77 -21.03 7.21 -19.51
C TYR A 77 -21.54 6.38 -20.70
N LEU A 78 -21.95 7.03 -21.78
CA LEU A 78 -22.45 6.35 -22.99
C LEU A 78 -21.32 5.80 -23.87
N PHE A 79 -20.15 6.46 -23.89
CA PHE A 79 -18.99 5.98 -24.63
C PHE A 79 -18.47 4.63 -24.10
N CYS A 80 -18.53 4.40 -22.78
CA CYS A 80 -18.15 3.13 -22.15
C CYS A 80 -19.06 1.94 -22.48
N ILE A 81 -20.27 2.16 -22.99
CA ILE A 81 -21.24 1.08 -23.28
C ILE A 81 -21.04 0.51 -24.70
N CYS A 82 -20.38 1.25 -25.60
CA CYS A 82 -20.36 0.91 -27.03
C CYS A 82 -19.20 0.02 -27.51
N ASP A 83 -18.17 -0.24 -26.71
CA ASP A 83 -17.00 -1.02 -27.16
C ASP A 83 -17.12 -2.55 -26.97
N SER A 84 -18.33 -3.06 -26.69
CA SER A 84 -18.60 -4.49 -26.51
C SER A 84 -18.83 -5.27 -27.82
N LEU A 85 -18.42 -4.77 -28.98
CA LEU A 85 -18.70 -5.43 -30.27
C LEU A 85 -17.53 -5.40 -31.26
N VAL A 86 -16.39 -5.99 -30.91
CA VAL A 86 -15.50 -6.63 -31.90
C VAL A 86 -14.81 -7.84 -31.25
N GLU A 87 -15.18 -9.04 -31.70
CA GLU A 87 -14.34 -10.24 -31.55
C GLU A 87 -13.30 -10.24 -32.66
N ASP A 88 -12.05 -10.64 -32.37
CA ASP A 88 -11.26 -11.39 -33.35
C ASP A 88 -10.14 -12.24 -32.66
N PRO A 89 -9.71 -13.36 -33.29
CA PRO A 89 -9.04 -14.48 -32.64
C PRO A 89 -7.53 -14.58 -32.92
N GLY A 90 -6.84 -15.31 -32.04
CA GLY A 90 -5.69 -16.15 -32.40
C GLY A 90 -4.32 -15.47 -32.50
N PHE A 91 -3.45 -15.75 -31.53
CA PHE A 91 -2.03 -15.87 -31.82
C PHE A 91 -1.37 -16.90 -30.88
N ASN A 92 -0.76 -17.90 -31.49
CA ASN A 92 -0.06 -19.01 -30.86
C ASN A 92 1.30 -19.06 -31.53
N GLU A 93 2.39 -18.78 -30.82
CA GLU A 93 3.72 -19.28 -31.20
C GLU A 93 4.70 -19.21 -30.03
N GLY A 94 5.55 -20.24 -29.97
CA GLY A 94 6.28 -20.64 -28.79
C GLY A 94 7.55 -19.84 -28.53
N TYR A 95 7.84 -19.65 -27.25
CA TYR A 95 9.13 -19.17 -26.78
C TYR A 95 9.96 -20.36 -26.26
N LYS A 96 11.11 -20.58 -26.91
CA LYS A 96 12.17 -21.50 -26.49
C LYS A 96 13.02 -20.84 -25.41
N GLU A 97 13.34 -21.59 -24.36
CA GLU A 97 14.36 -21.24 -23.37
C GLU A 97 15.74 -21.07 -24.03
N PRO A 98 16.54 -20.06 -23.64
CA PRO A 98 17.96 -20.06 -23.92
C PRO A 98 18.76 -20.59 -22.72
N THR A 99 19.34 -21.78 -22.91
CA THR A 99 20.49 -22.31 -22.13
C THR A 99 21.79 -21.70 -22.65
N SER A 100 22.64 -21.14 -21.77
CA SER A 100 24.10 -21.01 -21.98
C SER A 100 24.84 -20.60 -20.69
N PRO A 101 26.16 -20.86 -20.59
CA PRO A 101 26.77 -21.50 -19.42
C PRO A 101 27.34 -20.52 -18.37
N VAL A 102 27.37 -21.02 -17.14
CA VAL A 102 27.96 -20.41 -15.95
C VAL A 102 29.46 -20.17 -16.14
N GLY A 103 29.86 -18.90 -16.12
CA GLY A 103 31.23 -18.47 -15.85
C GLY A 103 31.39 -18.15 -14.36
N THR A 104 32.38 -18.75 -13.72
CA THR A 104 32.74 -18.51 -12.31
C THR A 104 33.24 -17.07 -12.09
N PRO A 105 32.70 -16.29 -11.13
CA PRO A 105 33.32 -15.05 -10.69
C PRO A 105 34.49 -15.33 -9.75
N ARG A 106 35.54 -14.51 -9.89
CA ARG A 106 36.70 -14.43 -9.01
C ARG A 106 36.35 -13.70 -7.71
N ASP A 107 37.04 -14.08 -6.66
CA ASP A 107 36.88 -13.68 -5.27
C ASP A 107 36.84 -12.16 -5.03
N GLY A 108 35.98 -11.74 -4.10
CA GLY A 108 36.34 -10.68 -3.17
C GLY A 108 35.47 -9.42 -3.09
N GLU A 109 34.14 -9.55 -2.94
CA GLU A 109 33.32 -8.53 -2.26
C GLU A 109 32.31 -9.23 -1.34
N ALA A 110 32.19 -8.76 -0.10
CA ALA A 110 31.36 -9.39 0.92
C ALA A 110 29.87 -9.25 0.57
N GLU A 111 29.28 -10.30 0.01
CA GLU A 111 27.83 -10.45 -0.11
C GLU A 111 27.24 -10.56 1.29
N GLY A 112 26.53 -9.51 1.73
CA GLY A 112 25.67 -9.63 2.91
C GLY A 112 24.55 -10.60 2.55
N GLU A 113 24.43 -11.69 3.31
CA GLU A 113 23.29 -12.60 3.20
C GLU A 113 21.99 -11.79 3.33
N ILE A 114 21.17 -11.80 2.28
CA ILE A 114 19.82 -11.22 2.34
C ILE A 114 19.02 -12.16 3.26
N GLU A 115 18.70 -11.73 4.48
CA GLU A 115 17.76 -12.46 5.34
C GLU A 115 16.40 -12.48 4.64
N ILE A 116 16.05 -13.62 4.05
CA ILE A 116 14.74 -13.86 3.44
C ILE A 116 13.80 -14.25 4.58
N PRO A 117 12.68 -13.52 4.78
CA PRO A 117 11.73 -13.87 5.83
C PRO A 117 11.12 -15.26 5.57
N ALA A 118 10.81 -16.00 6.63
CA ALA A 118 10.29 -17.36 6.52
C ALA A 118 8.96 -17.39 5.75
N SER A 119 8.91 -18.14 4.64
CA SER A 119 7.73 -18.30 3.78
C SER A 119 7.07 -19.68 3.96
N PRO A 120 5.77 -19.85 3.65
CA PRO A 120 4.85 -18.82 3.14
C PRO A 120 4.36 -17.86 4.24
N PHE A 121 4.11 -16.60 3.88
CA PHE A 121 3.60 -15.57 4.80
C PHE A 121 2.12 -15.76 5.14
N LEU A 122 1.34 -16.32 4.22
CA LEU A 122 -0.08 -16.57 4.43
C LEU A 122 -0.33 -18.06 4.66
N GLY A 123 -1.17 -18.37 5.65
CA GLY A 123 -1.70 -19.72 5.86
C GLY A 123 -2.75 -20.09 4.81
N GLU A 124 -3.50 -21.16 5.11
CA GLU A 124 -4.68 -21.53 4.33
C GLU A 124 -5.69 -20.38 4.28
N GLN A 125 -6.36 -20.21 3.13
CA GLN A 125 -7.40 -19.19 2.99
C GLN A 125 -8.54 -19.45 3.99
N ARG A 126 -9.12 -18.36 4.51
CA ARG A 126 -10.35 -18.42 5.30
C ARG A 126 -11.47 -19.04 4.46
N GLU A 127 -12.46 -19.66 5.10
CA GLU A 127 -13.57 -20.29 4.37
C GLU A 127 -14.32 -19.32 3.47
N GLU A 128 -14.54 -18.09 3.92
CA GLU A 128 -15.19 -17.02 3.16
C GLU A 128 -14.37 -16.51 1.97
N ASP A 129 -13.05 -16.76 1.96
CA ASP A 129 -12.12 -16.32 0.91
C ASP A 129 -11.72 -17.44 -0.04
N ARG A 130 -12.19 -18.66 0.22
CA ARG A 130 -11.85 -19.86 -0.53
C ARG A 130 -12.09 -19.66 -2.03
N GLY A 131 -11.01 -19.74 -2.81
CA GLY A 131 -11.05 -19.62 -4.27
C GLY A 131 -11.12 -18.19 -4.80
N LYS A 132 -11.17 -17.18 -3.94
CA LYS A 132 -10.96 -15.79 -4.34
C LYS A 132 -9.48 -15.58 -4.70
N LYS A 133 -9.25 -14.64 -5.61
CA LYS A 133 -7.91 -14.09 -5.87
C LYS A 133 -7.43 -13.27 -4.68
N THR A 134 -6.13 -13.07 -4.54
CA THR A 134 -5.56 -12.24 -3.48
C THR A 134 -5.34 -10.82 -3.99
N LEU A 135 -5.90 -9.83 -3.28
CA LEU A 135 -5.62 -8.42 -3.47
C LEU A 135 -4.70 -7.95 -2.34
N VAL A 136 -3.49 -7.55 -2.70
CA VAL A 136 -2.52 -6.95 -1.78
C VAL A 136 -2.65 -5.44 -1.84
N LEU A 137 -2.90 -4.80 -0.69
CA LEU A 137 -3.05 -3.36 -0.57
C LEU A 137 -1.94 -2.78 0.27
N ASP A 138 -1.28 -1.75 -0.25
CA ASP A 138 -0.47 -0.88 0.58
C ASP A 138 -1.34 0.01 1.50
N LEU A 139 -0.72 0.61 2.51
CA LEU A 139 -1.40 1.42 3.53
C LEU A 139 -1.13 2.92 3.34
N ASP A 140 0.11 3.35 3.60
CA ASP A 140 0.48 4.77 3.64
C ASP A 140 0.60 5.34 2.22
N GLU A 141 0.06 6.53 2.00
CA GLU A 141 -0.14 7.15 0.68
C GLU A 141 -1.00 6.32 -0.31
N THR A 142 -1.58 5.19 0.10
CA THR A 142 -2.49 4.36 -0.71
C THR A 142 -3.92 4.38 -0.16
N LEU A 143 -4.12 3.99 1.09
CA LEU A 143 -5.41 3.99 1.80
C LEU A 143 -5.54 5.14 2.80
N VAL A 144 -4.42 5.62 3.32
CA VAL A 144 -4.34 6.66 4.34
C VAL A 144 -3.12 7.54 4.11
N HIS A 145 -3.05 8.66 4.81
CA HIS A 145 -1.83 9.44 4.94
C HIS A 145 -1.64 9.86 6.40
N SER A 146 -0.42 9.67 6.91
CA SER A 146 -0.13 9.80 8.35
C SER A 146 0.97 10.80 8.64
N THR A 147 0.74 11.73 9.57
CA THR A 147 1.66 12.82 9.93
C THR A 147 1.86 12.93 11.44
N PHE A 148 3.02 13.42 11.88
CA PHE A 148 3.24 13.81 13.29
C PHE A 148 2.79 15.24 13.60
N GLN A 149 2.47 16.03 12.57
CA GLN A 149 1.94 17.37 12.79
C GLN A 149 0.52 17.27 13.32
N CYS A 150 0.24 18.02 14.38
CA CYS A 150 -1.11 18.16 14.90
C CYS A 150 -1.99 18.77 13.81
N VAL A 151 -3.08 18.06 13.49
CA VAL A 151 -4.07 18.48 12.50
C VAL A 151 -5.47 18.21 13.04
N ASP A 152 -6.38 19.15 12.81
CA ASP A 152 -7.72 19.12 13.42
C ASP A 152 -8.72 18.29 12.61
N ASP A 153 -8.44 18.02 11.33
CA ASP A 153 -9.40 17.42 10.38
C ASP A 153 -9.03 15.99 9.93
N CYS A 154 -8.18 15.31 10.71
CA CYS A 154 -7.85 13.91 10.50
C CYS A 154 -8.97 12.97 10.98
N GLN A 155 -8.97 11.73 10.48
CA GLN A 155 -10.00 10.73 10.81
C GLN A 155 -9.59 9.85 11.98
N TYR A 156 -8.28 9.64 12.17
CA TYR A 156 -7.75 8.84 13.27
C TYR A 156 -6.54 9.52 13.89
N VAL A 157 -6.37 9.27 15.19
CA VAL A 157 -5.16 9.64 15.93
C VAL A 157 -4.62 8.37 16.59
N ILE A 158 -3.39 8.01 16.26
CA ILE A 158 -2.70 6.82 16.77
C ILE A 158 -1.63 7.27 17.77
N PRO A 159 -1.79 7.01 19.07
CA PRO A 159 -0.71 7.21 20.01
C PRO A 159 0.33 6.10 19.84
N VAL A 160 1.56 6.46 19.52
CA VAL A 160 2.69 5.54 19.39
C VAL A 160 3.71 5.85 20.47
N GLU A 161 4.01 4.87 21.32
CA GLU A 161 5.03 5.01 22.36
C GLU A 161 6.40 4.65 21.79
N ILE A 162 7.35 5.58 21.85
CA ILE A 162 8.75 5.40 21.46
C ILE A 162 9.64 5.87 22.60
N GLU A 163 10.47 4.96 23.11
CA GLU A 163 11.41 5.22 24.21
C GLU A 163 10.74 5.87 25.43
N GLY A 164 9.52 5.44 25.78
CA GLY A 164 8.76 5.96 26.91
C GLY A 164 8.09 7.32 26.68
N ASN A 165 8.20 7.88 25.47
CA ASN A 165 7.48 9.08 25.05
C ASN A 165 6.34 8.71 24.11
N VAL A 166 5.16 9.29 24.31
CA VAL A 166 4.01 9.07 23.43
C VAL A 166 3.99 10.15 22.35
N TYR A 167 3.93 9.74 21.10
CA TYR A 167 3.78 10.59 19.92
C TYR A 167 2.45 10.30 19.27
N ASN A 168 1.66 11.35 19.02
CA ASN A 168 0.42 11.20 18.25
C ASN A 168 0.72 11.24 16.76
N VAL A 169 0.26 10.22 16.05
CA VAL A 169 0.24 10.16 14.59
C VAL A 169 -1.18 10.46 14.13
N TYR A 170 -1.34 11.52 13.36
CA TYR A 170 -2.62 11.97 12.82
C TYR A 170 -2.79 11.40 11.42
N VAL A 171 -3.95 10.80 11.15
CA VAL A 171 -4.17 9.98 9.96
C VAL A 171 -5.37 10.50 9.17
N TYR A 172 -5.11 10.93 7.95
CA TYR A 172 -6.12 11.19 6.94
C TYR A 172 -6.53 9.86 6.29
N LEU A 173 -7.82 9.61 6.24
CA LEU A 173 -8.39 8.47 5.53
C LEU A 173 -8.64 8.88 4.08
N ARG A 174 -8.12 8.12 3.12
CA ARG A 174 -8.40 8.37 1.70
C ARG A 174 -9.89 8.23 1.43
N PRO A 175 -10.53 9.20 0.74
CA PRO A 175 -11.93 9.09 0.36
C PRO A 175 -12.22 7.76 -0.36
N GLY A 176 -13.22 7.03 0.13
CA GLY A 176 -13.62 5.74 -0.43
C GLY A 176 -12.81 4.53 0.06
N ALA A 177 -11.78 4.68 0.90
CA ALA A 177 -10.96 3.55 1.35
C ALA A 177 -11.75 2.43 2.05
N LEU A 178 -12.64 2.77 2.99
CA LEU A 178 -13.47 1.77 3.68
C LEU A 178 -14.48 1.11 2.74
N GLU A 179 -15.07 1.88 1.83
CA GLU A 179 -15.97 1.35 0.80
C GLU A 179 -15.23 0.40 -0.14
N PHE A 180 -14.03 0.79 -0.58
CA PHE A 180 -13.17 -0.01 -1.43
C PHE A 180 -12.81 -1.35 -0.76
N ILE A 181 -12.33 -1.33 0.49
CA ILE A 181 -12.03 -2.57 1.24
C ILE A 181 -13.27 -3.45 1.35
N SER A 182 -14.43 -2.87 1.70
CA SER A 182 -15.68 -3.62 1.80
C SER A 182 -16.02 -4.30 0.48
N ARG A 183 -16.01 -3.57 -0.63
CA ARG A 183 -16.33 -4.09 -1.98
C ARG A 183 -15.32 -5.13 -2.45
N MET A 184 -14.04 -4.89 -2.21
CA MET A 184 -12.99 -5.82 -2.62
C MET A 184 -13.04 -7.11 -1.80
N SER A 185 -13.35 -7.05 -0.51
CA SER A 185 -13.45 -8.24 0.35
C SER A 185 -14.55 -9.22 -0.08
N GLU A 186 -15.56 -8.76 -0.84
CA GLU A 186 -16.60 -9.64 -1.39
C GLU A 186 -16.06 -10.53 -2.52
N ILE A 187 -15.01 -10.09 -3.23
CA ILE A 187 -14.52 -10.74 -4.46
C ILE A 187 -13.03 -11.13 -4.43
N TYR A 188 -12.26 -10.60 -3.48
CA TYR A 188 -10.85 -10.88 -3.21
C TYR A 188 -10.64 -11.33 -1.76
N GLU A 189 -9.62 -12.14 -1.55
CA GLU A 189 -8.90 -12.24 -0.27
C GLU A 189 -8.05 -10.97 -0.12
N VAL A 190 -8.48 -10.04 0.74
CA VAL A 190 -7.79 -8.75 0.90
C VAL A 190 -6.67 -8.87 1.93
N VAL A 191 -5.44 -8.57 1.54
CA VAL A 191 -4.26 -8.58 2.40
C VAL A 191 -3.69 -7.17 2.44
N VAL A 192 -3.56 -6.57 3.62
CA VAL A 192 -2.77 -5.33 3.75
C VAL A 192 -1.31 -5.70 3.92
N TYR A 193 -0.45 -5.18 3.05
CA TYR A 193 0.99 -5.38 3.11
C TYR A 193 1.67 -4.02 3.05
N THR A 194 2.18 -3.56 4.19
CA THR A 194 2.79 -2.24 4.35
C THR A 194 4.26 -2.35 4.74
N ALA A 195 5.08 -1.41 4.28
CA ALA A 195 6.45 -1.24 4.77
C ALA A 195 6.51 -0.48 6.11
N SER A 196 5.37 -0.23 6.75
CA SER A 196 5.27 0.45 8.05
C SER A 196 5.49 -0.50 9.23
N LEU A 197 5.85 0.05 10.38
CA LEU A 197 5.99 -0.71 11.62
C LEU A 197 4.61 -1.11 12.16
N ARG A 198 4.54 -2.32 12.71
CA ARG A 198 3.33 -2.90 13.30
C ARG A 198 2.71 -2.01 14.39
N ILE A 199 3.54 -1.36 15.21
CA ILE A 199 3.11 -0.47 16.31
C ILE A 199 2.18 0.66 15.89
N TYR A 200 2.21 1.05 14.62
CA TYR A 200 1.36 2.08 14.05
C TYR A 200 0.27 1.46 13.16
N ALA A 201 0.67 0.58 12.24
CA ALA A 201 -0.26 0.08 11.23
C ALA A 201 -1.33 -0.83 11.83
N ASP A 202 -0.97 -1.66 12.81
CA ASP A 202 -1.91 -2.61 13.43
C ASP A 202 -3.06 -1.93 14.18
N PRO A 203 -2.82 -0.97 15.11
CA PRO A 203 -3.92 -0.25 15.76
C PRO A 203 -4.74 0.63 14.80
N LEU A 204 -4.13 1.16 13.74
CA LEU A 204 -4.87 1.87 12.70
C LEU A 204 -5.83 0.93 11.96
N LEU A 205 -5.34 -0.24 11.54
CA LEU A 205 -6.15 -1.24 10.85
C LEU A 205 -7.26 -1.80 11.73
N ASP A 206 -7.07 -1.90 13.06
CA ASP A 206 -8.14 -2.25 14.00
C ASP A 206 -9.29 -1.22 14.02
N MET A 207 -8.97 0.06 13.83
CA MET A 207 -9.99 1.11 13.78
C MET A 207 -10.68 1.20 12.42
N MET A 208 -9.95 0.89 11.34
CA MET A 208 -10.48 0.91 9.96
C MET A 208 -11.35 -0.32 9.67
N ASP A 209 -10.89 -1.52 10.05
CA ASP A 209 -11.49 -2.80 9.64
C ASP A 209 -12.35 -3.45 10.74
N LYS A 210 -13.42 -2.74 11.13
CA LYS A 210 -14.34 -3.19 12.19
C LYS A 210 -15.12 -4.46 11.83
N ASP A 211 -15.30 -4.71 10.53
CA ASP A 211 -16.05 -5.85 10.01
C ASP A 211 -15.13 -7.02 9.60
N HIS A 212 -13.84 -6.96 9.96
CA HIS A 212 -12.83 -8.01 9.73
C HIS A 212 -12.69 -8.45 8.26
N LYS A 213 -12.83 -7.50 7.34
CA LYS A 213 -12.74 -7.69 5.89
C LYS A 213 -11.32 -7.96 5.39
N ILE A 214 -10.30 -7.62 6.18
CA ILE A 214 -8.90 -7.86 5.85
C ILE A 214 -8.51 -9.26 6.31
N ALA A 215 -8.11 -10.10 5.36
CA ALA A 215 -7.73 -11.50 5.55
C ALA A 215 -6.41 -11.67 6.32
N ALA A 216 -5.42 -10.82 6.03
CA ALA A 216 -4.13 -10.81 6.71
C ALA A 216 -3.47 -9.43 6.68
N ARG A 217 -2.56 -9.19 7.63
CA ARG A 217 -1.78 -7.96 7.75
C ARG A 217 -0.29 -8.32 7.77
N LEU A 218 0.46 -7.80 6.81
CA LEU A 218 1.90 -7.96 6.66
C LEU A 218 2.56 -6.59 6.82
N PHE A 219 3.63 -6.53 7.60
CA PHE A 219 4.30 -5.28 8.00
C PHE A 219 5.75 -5.27 7.51
N ARG A 220 6.52 -4.25 7.92
CA ARG A 220 7.93 -4.09 7.54
C ARG A 220 8.80 -5.34 7.76
N ASP A 221 8.54 -6.12 8.81
CA ASP A 221 9.23 -7.36 9.12
C ASP A 221 9.04 -8.47 8.06
N HIS A 222 8.04 -8.34 7.19
CA HIS A 222 7.81 -9.24 6.05
C HIS A 222 8.48 -8.74 4.76
N CYS A 223 8.86 -7.47 4.67
CA CYS A 223 9.50 -6.92 3.49
C CYS A 223 10.93 -7.45 3.34
N VAL A 224 11.35 -7.64 2.09
CA VAL A 224 12.75 -7.91 1.74
C VAL A 224 13.48 -6.58 1.63
N CYS A 225 14.48 -6.36 2.47
CA CYS A 225 15.35 -5.18 2.36
C CYS A 225 16.39 -5.43 1.26
N SER A 226 16.22 -4.75 0.13
CA SER A 226 17.09 -4.86 -1.04
C SER A 226 17.64 -3.48 -1.38
N GLU A 227 18.95 -3.29 -1.19
CA GLU A 227 19.66 -2.02 -1.42
C GLU A 227 19.11 -0.85 -0.57
N GLY A 228 18.66 -1.14 0.66
CA GLY A 228 18.07 -0.15 1.55
C GLY A 228 16.62 0.21 1.22
N ILE A 229 15.99 -0.49 0.28
CA ILE A 229 14.59 -0.33 -0.09
C ILE A 229 13.81 -1.55 0.43
N PHE A 230 12.68 -1.30 1.08
CA PHE A 230 11.75 -2.36 1.47
C PHE A 230 10.90 -2.78 0.27
N VAL A 231 11.00 -4.05 -0.09
CA VAL A 231 10.31 -4.63 -1.24
C VAL A 231 9.34 -5.70 -0.75
N LYS A 232 8.12 -5.68 -1.27
CA LYS A 232 7.05 -6.61 -0.95
C LYS A 232 7.11 -7.78 -1.93
N ASP A 233 7.91 -8.78 -1.61
CA ASP A 233 8.04 -9.97 -2.46
C ASP A 233 6.75 -10.81 -2.42
N LEU A 234 5.95 -10.72 -3.50
CA LEU A 234 4.69 -11.44 -3.63
C LEU A 234 4.90 -12.96 -3.74
N GLY A 235 6.09 -13.41 -4.13
CA GLY A 235 6.45 -14.83 -4.20
C GLY A 235 6.47 -15.51 -2.83
N LEU A 236 6.59 -14.74 -1.75
CA LEU A 236 6.63 -15.25 -0.39
C LEU A 236 5.24 -15.42 0.25
N LEU A 237 4.17 -15.00 -0.43
CA LEU A 237 2.81 -15.05 0.11
C LEU A 237 2.25 -16.48 0.22
N GLY A 238 2.73 -17.43 -0.58
CA GLY A 238 2.10 -18.74 -0.70
C GLY A 238 0.77 -18.69 -1.48
N ARG A 239 0.72 -17.88 -2.54
CA ARG A 239 -0.41 -17.74 -3.47
C ARG A 239 0.09 -17.87 -4.91
N ASP A 240 -0.76 -18.31 -5.84
CA ASP A 240 -0.41 -18.33 -7.27
C ASP A 240 -0.35 -16.89 -7.80
N LEU A 241 0.79 -16.47 -8.34
CA LEU A 241 1.00 -15.14 -8.91
C LEU A 241 0.07 -14.83 -10.09
N ASN A 242 -0.54 -15.83 -10.74
CA ASN A 242 -1.60 -15.57 -11.74
C ASN A 242 -2.88 -14.96 -11.09
N SER A 243 -3.02 -15.13 -9.79
CA SER A 243 -4.19 -14.78 -8.97
C SER A 243 -3.86 -13.79 -7.84
N VAL A 244 -2.69 -13.14 -7.89
CA VAL A 244 -2.30 -12.07 -6.95
C VAL A 244 -2.23 -10.76 -7.71
N VAL A 245 -2.88 -9.72 -7.21
CA VAL A 245 -2.75 -8.34 -7.71
C VAL A 245 -2.42 -7.43 -6.55
N MET A 246 -1.58 -6.43 -6.78
CA MET A 246 -1.16 -5.47 -5.75
C MET A 246 -1.49 -4.04 -6.18
N ILE A 247 -1.99 -3.22 -5.25
CA ILE A 247 -2.13 -1.77 -5.42
C ILE A 247 -1.19 -1.09 -4.44
N ASP A 248 -0.32 -0.24 -4.96
CA ASP A 248 0.70 0.48 -4.19
C ASP A 248 1.01 1.80 -4.90
N ASN A 249 1.32 2.85 -4.14
CA ASN A 249 1.67 4.14 -4.70
C ASN A 249 3.13 4.20 -5.21
N SER A 250 3.93 3.14 -4.97
CA SER A 250 5.34 3.09 -5.33
C SER A 250 5.70 1.84 -6.15
N ALA A 251 6.08 2.04 -7.42
CA ALA A 251 6.53 0.96 -8.29
C ALA A 251 7.72 0.15 -7.75
N THR A 252 8.55 0.73 -6.87
CA THR A 252 9.68 0.03 -6.25
C THR A 252 9.23 -1.03 -5.24
N SER A 253 8.05 -0.86 -4.61
CA SER A 253 7.49 -1.79 -3.63
C SER A 253 7.24 -3.18 -4.22
N TYR A 254 6.91 -3.29 -5.50
CA TYR A 254 6.63 -4.54 -6.22
C TYR A 254 7.65 -4.84 -7.32
N LYS A 255 8.90 -4.36 -7.18
CA LYS A 255 9.94 -4.50 -8.22
C LYS A 255 10.24 -5.95 -8.63
N PHE A 256 9.98 -6.93 -7.77
CA PHE A 256 10.19 -8.35 -8.09
C PHE A 256 9.04 -8.95 -8.91
N GLN A 257 7.83 -8.37 -8.87
CA GLN A 257 6.66 -8.81 -9.61
C GLN A 257 5.95 -7.62 -10.30
N PRO A 258 6.63 -6.90 -11.22
CA PRO A 258 6.10 -5.70 -11.84
C PRO A 258 4.74 -5.92 -12.50
N LYS A 259 4.53 -7.08 -13.15
CA LYS A 259 3.27 -7.40 -13.83
C LYS A 259 2.07 -7.60 -12.90
N ASN A 260 2.30 -7.78 -11.60
CA ASN A 260 1.25 -7.96 -10.60
C ASN A 260 0.80 -6.64 -9.96
N GLY A 261 1.59 -5.57 -10.11
CA GLY A 261 1.31 -4.29 -9.48
C GLY A 261 0.43 -3.37 -10.33
N ILE A 262 -0.36 -2.55 -9.65
CA ILE A 262 -1.10 -1.41 -10.18
C ILE A 262 -0.65 -0.19 -9.38
N GLU A 263 -0.16 0.83 -10.06
CA GLU A 263 0.31 2.05 -9.38
C GLU A 263 -0.85 3.00 -9.17
N CYS A 264 -1.10 3.40 -7.92
CA CYS A 264 -2.02 4.49 -7.61
C CYS A 264 -1.27 5.81 -7.44
N VAL A 265 -1.99 6.93 -7.56
CA VAL A 265 -1.44 8.23 -7.18
C VAL A 265 -1.27 8.27 -5.65
N PRO A 266 -0.13 8.76 -5.14
CA PRO A 266 0.06 8.98 -3.71
C PRO A 266 -1.03 9.91 -3.14
N PHE A 267 -1.72 9.46 -2.10
CA PHE A 267 -2.70 10.23 -1.37
C PHE A 267 -2.07 10.97 -0.19
N ILE A 268 -2.44 12.24 -0.02
CA ILE A 268 -1.99 13.09 1.10
C ILE A 268 -3.21 13.57 1.90
N ASP A 269 -3.99 14.50 1.36
CA ASP A 269 -5.12 15.11 2.09
C ASP A 269 -6.29 15.53 1.18
N ASN A 270 -6.23 15.19 -0.13
CA ASN A 270 -7.23 15.61 -1.09
C ASN A 270 -8.60 14.94 -0.85
N LYS A 271 -9.54 15.68 -0.26
CA LYS A 271 -10.91 15.20 0.04
C LYS A 271 -11.76 14.90 -1.21
N ASP A 272 -11.37 15.45 -2.37
CA ASP A 272 -11.99 15.20 -3.66
C ASP A 272 -11.35 14.04 -4.42
N ASP A 273 -10.36 13.33 -3.84
CA ASP A 273 -9.80 12.10 -4.41
C ASP A 273 -10.92 11.08 -4.66
N ARG A 274 -10.85 10.39 -5.81
CA ARG A 274 -11.79 9.36 -6.22
C ARG A 274 -11.11 8.11 -6.75
N GLU A 275 -9.78 8.00 -6.66
CA GLU A 275 -9.04 6.94 -7.37
C GLU A 275 -9.47 5.55 -6.91
N LEU A 276 -9.64 5.36 -5.60
CA LEU A 276 -10.08 4.07 -5.04
C LEU A 276 -11.51 3.69 -5.47
N ILE A 277 -12.39 4.66 -5.71
CA ILE A 277 -13.74 4.36 -6.22
C ILE A 277 -13.71 4.10 -7.73
N GLU A 278 -12.92 4.89 -8.47
CA GLU A 278 -12.79 4.79 -9.92
C GLU A 278 -12.15 3.47 -10.36
N ILE A 279 -11.26 2.88 -9.56
CA ILE A 279 -10.61 1.61 -9.89
C ILE A 279 -11.50 0.37 -9.63
N ILE A 280 -12.58 0.48 -8.85
CA ILE A 280 -13.46 -0.66 -8.50
C ILE A 280 -13.91 -1.47 -9.73
N PRO A 281 -14.45 -0.87 -10.81
CA PRO A 281 -14.90 -1.63 -11.97
C PRO A 281 -13.76 -2.40 -12.65
N PHE A 282 -12.55 -1.84 -12.64
CA PHE A 282 -11.36 -2.51 -13.17
C PHE A 282 -10.95 -3.68 -12.29
N MET A 283 -11.02 -3.54 -10.97
CA MET A 283 -10.78 -4.64 -10.04
C MET A 283 -11.83 -5.75 -10.18
N GLU A 284 -13.10 -5.42 -10.39
CA GLU A 284 -14.16 -6.40 -10.68
C GLU A 284 -13.92 -7.13 -12.02
N TYR A 285 -13.34 -6.45 -13.01
CA TYR A 285 -12.91 -7.05 -14.26
C TYR A 285 -11.73 -8.02 -14.07
N LEU A 286 -10.70 -7.63 -13.31
CA LEU A 286 -9.54 -8.47 -13.01
C LEU A 286 -9.91 -9.75 -12.25
N ALA A 287 -10.89 -9.67 -11.34
CA ALA A 287 -11.34 -10.82 -10.54
C ALA A 287 -11.77 -12.00 -11.43
N LYS A 288 -12.32 -11.71 -12.62
CA LYS A 288 -12.83 -12.66 -13.60
C LYS A 288 -11.75 -13.23 -14.53
N LYS A 289 -10.51 -12.73 -14.48
CA LYS A 289 -9.44 -13.18 -15.37
C LYS A 289 -8.76 -14.44 -14.85
N GLN A 290 -8.23 -15.24 -15.78
CA GLN A 290 -7.45 -16.43 -15.41
C GLN A 290 -6.06 -16.04 -14.91
N ASP A 291 -5.43 -15.07 -15.56
CA ASP A 291 -4.14 -14.51 -15.18
C ASP A 291 -4.24 -12.97 -15.13
N VAL A 292 -4.16 -12.41 -13.92
CA VAL A 292 -4.28 -10.95 -13.72
C VAL A 292 -3.09 -10.18 -14.28
N ARG A 293 -1.93 -10.83 -14.43
CA ARG A 293 -0.68 -10.20 -14.87
C ARG A 293 -0.71 -9.73 -16.32
N LEU A 294 -1.62 -10.28 -17.12
CA LEU A 294 -1.85 -9.87 -18.50
C LEU A 294 -2.61 -8.54 -18.60
N TYR A 295 -3.26 -8.11 -17.52
CA TYR A 295 -4.22 -7.01 -17.56
C TYR A 295 -3.92 -5.92 -16.53
N ALA A 296 -3.26 -6.23 -15.40
CA ALA A 296 -3.04 -5.27 -14.31
C ALA A 296 -2.40 -3.94 -14.77
N GLN A 297 -1.43 -4.00 -15.70
CA GLN A 297 -0.74 -2.82 -16.23
C GLN A 297 -1.62 -1.91 -17.09
N MET A 298 -2.77 -2.39 -17.59
CA MET A 298 -3.68 -1.58 -18.42
C MET A 298 -4.20 -0.34 -17.67
N TRP A 299 -4.30 -0.41 -16.33
CA TRP A 299 -4.68 0.76 -15.52
C TRP A 299 -3.62 1.86 -15.59
N ASN A 300 -2.35 1.48 -15.47
CA ASN A 300 -1.21 2.39 -15.50
C ASN A 300 -1.11 3.04 -16.89
N GLU A 301 -1.20 2.23 -17.95
CA GLU A 301 -1.19 2.69 -19.36
C GLU A 301 -2.31 3.71 -19.63
N ALA A 302 -3.54 3.43 -19.20
CA ALA A 302 -4.67 4.34 -19.36
C ALA A 302 -4.54 5.64 -18.53
N ARG A 303 -3.76 5.62 -17.45
CA ARG A 303 -3.45 6.82 -16.66
C ARG A 303 -2.42 7.70 -17.36
N ASP A 304 -1.36 7.10 -17.88
CA ASP A 304 -0.29 7.82 -18.58
C ASP A 304 -0.81 8.51 -19.85
N ASP A 305 -1.69 7.84 -20.60
CA ASP A 305 -2.35 8.42 -21.77
C ASP A 305 -3.21 9.65 -21.42
N ARG A 306 -3.90 9.62 -20.28
CA ARG A 306 -4.69 10.78 -19.79
C ARG A 306 -3.79 11.97 -19.46
N GLN A 307 -2.66 11.72 -18.80
CA GLN A 307 -1.71 12.79 -18.43
C GLN A 307 -1.04 13.40 -19.67
N ASN A 308 -0.60 12.57 -20.61
CA ASN A 308 0.01 13.01 -21.86
C ASN A 308 -0.96 13.84 -22.73
N ASN A 309 -2.23 13.42 -22.81
CA ASN A 309 -3.25 14.16 -23.56
C ASN A 309 -3.63 15.49 -22.88
N ALA A 310 -3.65 15.55 -21.55
CA ALA A 310 -3.86 16.80 -20.82
C ALA A 310 -2.71 17.80 -21.04
N ALA A 311 -1.45 17.34 -20.99
CA ALA A 311 -0.29 18.19 -21.23
C ALA A 311 -0.29 18.77 -22.66
N ASN A 312 -0.63 17.96 -23.67
CA ASN A 312 -0.66 18.39 -25.08
C ASN A 312 -1.86 19.27 -25.44
N SER A 313 -2.93 19.28 -24.64
CA SER A 313 -4.11 20.14 -24.87
C SER A 313 -3.94 21.56 -24.32
N THR A 314 -2.81 21.83 -23.65
CA THR A 314 -2.51 23.12 -23.00
C THR A 314 -1.45 23.94 -23.76
N VAL A 315 -1.09 23.51 -24.98
CA VAL A 315 -0.12 24.16 -25.88
C VAL A 315 -0.82 24.80 -27.08
#